data_AF-A0A4Y2A6X5-F1
#
_entry.id   AF-A0A4Y2A6X5-F1
#
_cell.length_a   1.000
_cell.length_b   1.000
_cell.length_c   1.000
_cell.angle_alpha   90.00
_cell.angle_beta   90.00
_cell.angle_gamma   90.00
#
_symmetry.space_group_name_H-M   'P 1'
#
loop_
_entity.id
_entity.type
_entity.pdbx_description
1 polymer ?
#
loop_
_entity_poly.entity_id
_entity_poly.type
_entity_poly.pdbx_seq_one_letter_code
_entity_poly.pdbx_strand_id
1 'polypeptide(L)'
;MLPFFHAAGHFLYAKCAHLYMQDMLNLKDRIDPIEYEKFMKDGYFTIRRTDKFWSGIWYNQSIAQTVMKTMKRWIDSRSWNHRECSQSMDPWDDLPS
;
A
#
# COMPACT_ATOMS: atom_id res chain seq x y z
N MET A 1 -11.52 -11.53 -6.46
CA MET A 1 -10.47 -11.41 -5.43
C MET A 1 -10.85 -12.03 -4.10
N LEU A 2 -12.05 -11.77 -3.58
CA LEU A 2 -12.52 -12.37 -2.31
C LEU A 2 -12.41 -13.91 -2.21
N PRO A 3 -12.84 -14.70 -3.23
CA PRO A 3 -12.68 -16.16 -3.16
C PRO A 3 -11.23 -16.60 -3.06
N PHE A 4 -10.29 -15.87 -3.69
CA PHE A 4 -8.87 -16.16 -3.63
C PHE A 4 -8.27 -15.87 -2.24
N PHE A 5 -8.63 -14.74 -1.62
CA PHE A 5 -8.18 -14.43 -0.26
C PHE A 5 -8.70 -15.45 0.76
N HIS A 6 -9.94 -15.90 0.58
CA HIS A 6 -10.54 -16.91 1.45
C HIS A 6 -9.86 -18.28 1.26
N ALA A 7 -9.66 -18.72 0.02
CA ALA A 7 -9.01 -19.99 -0.29
C ALA A 7 -7.53 -20.04 0.15
N ALA A 8 -6.82 -18.90 0.08
CA ALA A 8 -5.43 -18.79 0.51
C ALA A 8 -5.25 -18.62 2.03
N GLY A 9 -6.33 -18.62 2.82
CA GLY A 9 -6.28 -18.42 4.27
C GLY A 9 -5.98 -16.98 4.72
N HIS A 10 -6.02 -16.01 3.80
CA HIS A 10 -5.83 -14.59 4.10
C HIS A 10 -7.14 -13.95 4.61
N PHE A 11 -7.67 -14.46 5.72
CA PHE A 11 -8.99 -14.08 6.24
C PHE A 11 -9.11 -12.58 6.55
N LEU A 12 -8.05 -11.96 7.07
CA LEU A 12 -8.05 -10.52 7.34
C LEU A 12 -8.19 -9.71 6.05
N TYR A 13 -7.43 -10.06 5.01
CA TYR A 13 -7.54 -9.43 3.69
C TYR A 13 -8.91 -9.68 3.06
N ALA A 14 -9.47 -10.88 3.19
CA ALA A 14 -10.82 -11.18 2.72
C ALA A 14 -11.87 -10.29 3.40
N LYS A 15 -11.78 -10.13 4.74
CA LYS A 15 -12.67 -9.26 5.52
C LYS A 15 -12.53 -7.80 5.12
N CYS A 16 -11.31 -7.29 5.06
CA CYS A 16 -11.05 -5.91 4.65
C CYS A 16 -11.51 -5.64 3.21
N ALA A 17 -11.30 -6.58 2.28
CA ALA A 17 -11.79 -6.47 0.92
C ALA A 17 -13.33 -6.43 0.87
N HIS A 18 -14.00 -7.20 1.74
CA HIS A 18 -15.46 -7.19 1.84
C HIS A 18 -15.99 -5.83 2.32
N LEU A 19 -15.41 -5.31 3.41
CA LEU A 19 -15.75 -3.98 3.95
C LEU A 19 -15.49 -2.88 2.93
N TYR A 20 -14.34 -2.93 2.26
CA TYR A 20 -14.00 -1.99 1.20
C TYR A 20 -15.04 -1.98 0.09
N MET A 21 -15.50 -3.15 -0.40
CA MET A 21 -16.54 -3.17 -1.43
C MET A 21 -17.89 -2.62 -0.93
N GLN A 22 -18.26 -2.91 0.32
CA GLN A 22 -19.47 -2.34 0.92
C GLN A 22 -19.39 -0.81 1.02
N ASP A 23 -18.24 -0.27 1.44
CA ASP A 23 -18.03 1.17 1.51
C ASP A 23 -18.03 1.80 0.11
N MET A 24 -17.42 1.15 -0.88
CA MET A 24 -17.43 1.62 -2.27
C MET A 24 -18.84 1.63 -2.88
N LEU A 25 -19.70 0.67 -2.53
CA LEU A 25 -21.10 0.66 -2.99
C LEU A 25 -21.91 1.84 -2.43
N ASN A 26 -21.60 2.25 -1.19
CA ASN A 26 -22.25 3.38 -0.52
C ASN A 26 -21.45 4.70 -0.69
N LEU A 27 -20.46 4.73 -1.58
CA LEU A 27 -19.54 5.86 -1.71
C LEU A 27 -20.26 7.15 -2.12
N LYS A 28 -21.26 7.03 -3.01
CA LYS A 28 -22.06 8.15 -3.50
C LYS A 28 -22.74 8.94 -2.38
N ASP A 29 -23.15 8.26 -1.32
CA ASP A 29 -23.88 8.87 -0.21
C ASP A 29 -22.95 9.42 0.88
N ARG A 30 -21.64 9.10 0.81
CA ARG A 30 -20.64 9.45 1.82
C ARG A 30 -19.67 10.55 1.40
N ILE A 31 -19.49 10.75 0.10
CA ILE A 31 -18.58 11.77 -0.44
C ILE A 31 -19.38 12.89 -1.11
N ASP A 32 -18.75 14.06 -1.25
CA ASP A 32 -19.35 15.17 -1.97
C ASP A 32 -19.71 14.77 -3.43
N PRO A 33 -20.88 15.14 -3.96
CA PRO A 33 -21.30 14.74 -5.30
C PRO A 33 -20.34 15.16 -6.43
N ILE A 34 -19.66 16.31 -6.28
CA ILE A 34 -18.70 16.81 -7.26
C ILE A 34 -17.43 15.96 -7.24
N GLU A 35 -16.96 15.59 -6.04
CA GLU A 35 -15.82 14.68 -5.88
C GLU A 35 -16.15 13.27 -6.38
N TYR A 36 -17.37 12.78 -6.12
CA TYR A 36 -17.84 11.50 -6.66
C TYR A 36 -17.82 11.48 -8.19
N GLU A 37 -18.27 12.57 -8.84
CA GLU A 37 -18.25 12.68 -10.29
C GLU A 37 -16.82 12.65 -10.85
N LYS A 38 -15.91 13.44 -10.28
CA LYS A 38 -14.48 13.42 -10.67
C LYS A 38 -13.84 12.06 -10.44
N PHE A 39 -14.20 11.40 -9.34
CA PHE A 39 -13.71 10.06 -9.03
C PHE A 39 -14.18 9.04 -10.08
N MET A 40 -15.47 9.03 -10.42
CA MET A 40 -16.07 8.04 -11.33
C MET A 40 -15.84 8.32 -12.82
N LYS A 41 -15.95 9.59 -13.25
CA LYS A 41 -15.86 9.97 -14.67
C LYS A 41 -14.44 10.31 -15.08
N ASP A 42 -13.73 11.10 -14.27
CA ASP A 42 -12.41 11.58 -14.64
C ASP A 42 -11.28 10.65 -14.15
N GLY A 43 -11.62 9.62 -13.35
CA GLY A 43 -10.68 8.57 -12.95
C GLY A 43 -9.57 9.06 -12.02
N TYR A 44 -9.82 10.08 -11.20
CA TYR A 44 -8.80 10.75 -10.35
C TYR A 44 -8.07 9.83 -9.36
N PHE A 45 -8.58 8.62 -9.12
CA PHE A 45 -7.89 7.60 -8.32
C PHE A 45 -6.73 6.91 -9.05
N THR A 46 -6.61 7.12 -10.36
CA THR A 46 -5.64 6.44 -11.23
C THR A 46 -4.60 7.42 -11.76
N ILE A 47 -3.32 7.14 -11.49
CA ILE A 47 -2.17 7.87 -12.05
C ILE A 47 -1.68 7.17 -13.31
N ARG A 48 -1.46 7.93 -14.39
CA ARG A 48 -0.85 7.40 -15.62
C ARG A 48 0.64 7.13 -15.43
N ARG A 49 1.10 5.91 -15.74
CA ARG A 49 2.50 5.47 -15.55
C ARG A 49 3.42 5.74 -16.74
N THR A 50 2.90 5.70 -17.95
CA THR A 50 3.67 5.98 -19.17
C THR A 50 2.79 6.66 -20.21
N ASP A 51 3.42 7.45 -21.07
CA ASP A 51 2.78 8.10 -22.21
C ASP A 51 2.65 7.17 -23.43
N LYS A 52 3.41 6.06 -23.47
CA LYS A 52 3.48 5.16 -24.63
C LYS A 52 2.23 4.28 -24.79
N PHE A 53 1.65 3.84 -23.67
CA PHE A 53 0.46 2.99 -23.65
C PHE A 53 -0.43 3.40 -22.47
N TRP A 54 -1.75 3.33 -22.63
CA TRP A 54 -2.67 3.56 -21.51
C TRP A 54 -2.43 2.52 -20.42
N SER A 55 -1.77 2.96 -19.35
CA SER A 55 -1.48 2.14 -18.17
C SER A 55 -1.60 3.00 -16.92
N GLY A 56 -2.67 2.72 -16.16
CA GLY A 56 -2.99 3.40 -14.93
C GLY A 56 -2.61 2.56 -13.71
N ILE A 57 -2.11 3.20 -12.65
CA ILE A 57 -1.95 2.58 -11.33
C ILE A 57 -2.73 3.40 -10.31
N TRP A 58 -3.21 2.77 -9.25
CA TRP A 58 -3.87 3.51 -8.17
C TRP A 58 -2.89 4.42 -7.43
N TYR A 59 -3.37 5.61 -7.04
CA TYR A 59 -2.55 6.62 -6.36
C TYR A 59 -1.83 6.07 -5.12
N ASN A 60 -2.55 5.38 -4.23
CA ASN A 60 -1.97 4.77 -3.04
C ASN A 60 -0.86 3.75 -3.37
N GLN A 61 -1.09 2.91 -4.38
CA GLN A 61 -0.11 1.91 -4.81
C GLN A 61 1.14 2.58 -5.40
N SER A 62 0.99 3.72 -6.08
CA SER A 62 2.13 4.52 -6.55
C SER A 62 2.95 5.10 -5.40
N ILE A 63 2.32 5.62 -4.34
CA ILE A 63 3.02 6.10 -3.14
C ILE A 63 3.79 4.96 -2.49
N ALA A 64 3.12 3.85 -2.19
CA ALA A 64 3.74 2.71 -1.53
C ALA A 64 4.94 2.18 -2.34
N GLN A 65 4.79 2.03 -3.66
CA GLN A 65 5.89 1.62 -4.53
C GLN A 65 7.05 2.63 -4.55
N THR A 66 6.75 3.92 -4.56
CA THR A 66 7.77 4.98 -4.54
C THR A 66 8.55 4.92 -3.24
N VAL A 67 7.87 4.85 -2.09
CA VAL A 67 8.50 4.74 -0.78
C VAL A 67 9.38 3.49 -0.70
N MET A 68 8.85 2.32 -1.07
CA MET A 68 9.61 1.06 -1.04
C MET A 68 10.85 1.11 -1.93
N LYS A 69 10.76 1.68 -3.14
CA LYS A 69 11.91 1.82 -4.05
C LYS A 69 12.97 2.76 -3.50
N THR A 70 12.57 3.88 -2.91
CA THR A 70 13.49 4.84 -2.28
C THR A 70 14.20 4.17 -1.10
N MET A 71 13.46 3.48 -0.24
CA MET A 71 14.04 2.72 0.87
C MET A 71 15.00 1.64 0.38
N LYS A 72 14.60 0.84 -0.62
CA LYS A 72 15.45 -0.20 -1.20
C LYS A 72 16.75 0.37 -1.75
N ARG A 73 16.68 1.46 -2.53
CA ARG A 73 17.86 2.18 -3.02
C ARG A 73 18.77 2.67 -1.91
N TRP A 74 18.18 3.23 -0.84
CA TRP A 74 18.90 3.74 0.33
C TRP A 74 19.58 2.63 1.16
N ILE A 75 18.98 1.43 1.20
CA ILE A 75 19.58 0.23 1.79
C ILE A 75 20.73 -0.28 0.92
N ASP A 76 20.48 -0.44 -0.39
CA ASP A 76 21.46 -0.98 -1.35
C ASP A 76 22.68 -0.06 -1.49
N SER A 77 22.47 1.27 -1.50
CA SER A 77 23.56 2.25 -1.52
C SER A 77 24.43 2.22 -0.27
N ARG A 78 23.94 1.61 0.81
CA ARG A 78 24.66 1.56 2.08
C ARG A 78 25.55 0.33 2.22
N SER A 79 25.57 -0.60 1.25
CA SER A 79 26.33 -1.86 1.32
C SER A 79 26.27 -2.43 2.75
N TRP A 80 25.11 -2.93 3.15
CA TRP A 80 24.95 -3.55 4.47
C TRP A 80 25.94 -4.73 4.59
N ASN A 81 27.10 -4.49 5.19
CA ASN A 81 28.07 -5.53 5.47
C ASN A 81 27.39 -6.47 6.46
N HIS A 82 27.14 -7.72 6.03
CA HIS A 82 26.44 -8.77 6.78
C HIS A 82 27.11 -9.15 8.13
N ARG A 83 28.16 -8.43 8.53
CA ARG A 83 28.95 -8.62 9.77
C ARG A 83 28.51 -7.75 10.94
N GLU A 84 27.77 -6.66 10.71
CA GLU A 84 27.39 -5.73 11.80
C GLU A 84 26.03 -6.03 12.44
N CYS A 85 25.20 -6.89 11.81
CA CYS A 85 23.86 -7.21 12.29
C CYS A 85 23.86 -8.04 13.60
N SER A 86 24.90 -8.85 13.83
CA SER A 86 25.03 -9.69 15.02
C SER A 86 25.49 -8.95 16.28
N GLN A 87 25.77 -7.64 16.19
CA GLN A 87 26.21 -6.83 17.35
C GLN A 87 25.15 -5.84 17.84
N SER A 88 24.00 -5.71 17.17
CA SER A 88 22.96 -4.73 17.54
C SER A 88 21.69 -5.35 18.12
N MET A 89 21.66 -6.67 18.30
CA MET A 89 20.60 -7.39 19.00
C MET A 89 21.14 -7.98 20.31
N ASP A 90 21.71 -7.14 21.17
CA ASP A 90 21.85 -7.47 22.58
C ASP A 90 20.65 -6.89 23.36
N PRO A 91 20.03 -7.66 24.27
CA PRO A 91 18.69 -7.38 24.78
C PRO A 91 18.72 -6.35 25.91
N TRP A 92 17.63 -5.57 25.99
CA TRP A 92 17.12 -4.80 27.13
C TRP A 92 17.67 -5.13 28.53
N ASP A 93 18.91 -4.75 28.83
CA ASP A 93 19.48 -4.69 30.17
C ASP A 93 20.02 -3.28 30.36
N ASP A 94 19.16 -2.37 30.84
CA ASP A 94 19.54 -1.15 31.59
C ASP A 94 18.27 -0.36 31.95
N LEU A 95 17.50 -0.89 32.90
CA LEU A 95 16.57 -0.09 33.70
C LEU A 95 17.19 0.08 35.09
N PRO A 96 17.55 1.30 35.51
CA PRO A 96 18.06 1.52 36.85
C PRO A 96 16.91 1.40 37.86
N SER A 97 17.13 0.57 38.88
CA SER A 97 16.31 0.42 40.08
C SER A 97 16.25 1.70 40.92
#